data_AF-A0A9D0X7K3-F1
#
_entry.id   AF-A0A9D0X7K3-F1
#
_cell.length_a   1.000
_cell.length_b   1.000
_cell.length_c   1.000
_cell.angle_alpha   90.00
_cell.angle_beta   90.00
_cell.angle_gamma   90.00
#
_symmetry.space_group_name_H-M   'P 1'
#
loop_
_entity.id
_entity.type
_entity.pdbx_description
1 polymer ?
#
loop_
_entity_poly.entity_id
_entity_poly.type
_entity_poly.pdbx_seq_one_letter_code
_entity_poly.pdbx_strand_id
1 'polypeptide(L)'
;MEIFNTGILVLDSTIRLTVPLLLACLAGLYSERSGIFDIGLEGKMLAGAFGAATVAAVTGSAWLGLLAGIAVSLAMSLIHGLASITFRGNQIISGVAINFLAAGLTILLGQNWFRQGGRTPQLHGDARFTDITF
;
A
#
# COMPACT_ATOMS: atom_id res chain seq x y z
N MET A 1 12.67 -30.16 -15.64
CA MET A 1 11.78 -30.02 -14.46
C MET A 1 11.78 -28.60 -13.89
N GLU A 2 12.92 -27.90 -13.83
CA GLU A 2 12.97 -26.52 -13.31
C GLU A 2 12.07 -25.52 -14.05
N ILE A 3 12.13 -25.46 -15.39
CA ILE A 3 11.30 -24.55 -16.20
C ILE A 3 9.80 -24.75 -15.96
N PHE A 4 9.37 -25.99 -15.81
CA PHE A 4 7.98 -26.33 -15.53
C PHE A 4 7.55 -25.80 -14.15
N ASN A 5 8.40 -26.00 -13.13
CA ASN A 5 8.16 -25.47 -11.78
C ASN A 5 8.16 -23.94 -11.76
N THR A 6 9.10 -23.29 -12.46
CA THR A 6 9.12 -21.82 -12.60
C THR A 6 7.85 -21.31 -13.27
N GLY A 7 7.37 -21.98 -14.32
CA GLY A 7 6.12 -21.63 -15.00
C GLY A 7 4.92 -21.66 -14.05
N ILE A 8 4.81 -22.70 -13.22
CA ILE A 8 3.75 -22.82 -12.21
C ILE A 8 3.84 -21.68 -11.19
N LEU A 9 5.03 -21.39 -10.65
CA LEU A 9 5.22 -20.33 -9.65
C LEU A 9 4.89 -18.92 -10.21
N VAL A 10 5.23 -18.66 -11.47
CA VAL A 10 4.89 -17.40 -12.14
C VAL A 10 3.38 -17.26 -12.32
N LEU A 11 2.69 -18.32 -12.75
CA LEU A 11 1.23 -18.29 -12.90
C LEU A 11 0.52 -18.07 -11.56
N ASP A 12 0.98 -18.77 -10.54
CA ASP A 12 0.48 -18.70 -9.16
C ASP A 12 0.67 -17.28 -8.56
N SER A 13 1.84 -16.67 -8.76
CA SER A 13 2.08 -15.27 -8.35
C SER A 13 1.27 -14.26 -9.15
N THR A 14 1.04 -14.50 -10.44
CA THR A 14 0.23 -13.64 -11.31
C THR A 14 -1.18 -13.51 -10.74
N ILE A 15 -1.85 -14.64 -10.48
CA ILE A 15 -3.23 -14.66 -9.96
C ILE A 15 -3.33 -13.94 -8.62
N ARG A 16 -2.39 -14.19 -7.69
CA ARG A 16 -2.39 -13.52 -6.37
C ARG A 16 -2.20 -12.01 -6.46
N LEU A 17 -1.32 -11.53 -7.34
CA LEU A 17 -1.01 -10.11 -7.46
C LEU A 17 -2.04 -9.35 -8.31
N THR A 18 -2.78 -10.03 -9.19
CA THR A 18 -3.80 -9.39 -10.03
C THR A 18 -4.86 -8.66 -9.21
N VAL A 19 -5.37 -9.25 -8.11
CA VAL A 19 -6.44 -8.63 -7.31
C VAL A 19 -6.03 -7.27 -6.72
N PRO A 20 -4.94 -7.12 -5.94
CA PRO A 20 -4.55 -5.82 -5.42
C PRO A 20 -4.16 -4.82 -6.52
N LEU A 21 -3.55 -5.29 -7.61
CA LEU A 21 -3.20 -4.43 -8.74
C LEU A 21 -4.44 -3.91 -9.48
N LEU A 22 -5.47 -4.73 -9.68
CA LEU A 22 -6.73 -4.29 -10.28
C LEU A 22 -7.42 -3.24 -9.41
N LEU A 23 -7.42 -3.41 -8.10
CA LEU A 23 -7.97 -2.40 -7.18
C LEU A 23 -7.20 -1.07 -7.27
N ALA A 24 -5.87 -1.13 -7.38
CA ALA A 24 -5.05 0.06 -7.61
C ALA A 24 -5.33 0.71 -8.97
N CYS A 25 -5.49 -0.08 -10.04
CA CYS A 25 -5.89 0.43 -11.36
C CYS A 25 -7.27 1.09 -11.33
N LEU A 26 -8.24 0.53 -10.60
CA LEU A 26 -9.55 1.15 -10.42
C LEU A 26 -9.44 2.50 -9.69
N ALA A 27 -8.60 2.59 -8.66
CA ALA A 27 -8.34 3.86 -7.97
C ALA A 27 -7.77 4.92 -8.94
N GLY A 28 -6.79 4.54 -9.77
CA GLY A 28 -6.23 5.42 -10.81
C GLY A 28 -7.26 5.84 -11.85
N LEU A 29 -8.06 4.89 -12.34
CA LEU A 29 -9.13 5.15 -13.29
C LEU A 29 -10.16 6.15 -12.72
N TYR A 30 -10.58 5.99 -11.46
CA TYR A 30 -11.48 6.96 -10.84
C TYR A 30 -10.84 8.35 -10.67
N SER A 31 -9.55 8.41 -10.33
CA SER A 31 -8.81 9.67 -10.25
C SER A 31 -8.77 10.37 -11.62
N GLU A 32 -8.40 9.66 -12.68
CA GLU A 32 -8.33 10.22 -14.03
C GLU A 32 -9.71 10.66 -14.53
N ARG A 33 -10.76 9.90 -14.22
CA ARG A 33 -12.15 10.27 -14.54
C ARG A 33 -12.60 11.55 -13.82
N SER A 34 -11.99 11.90 -12.69
CA SER A 34 -12.20 13.16 -11.98
C SER A 34 -11.34 14.33 -12.50
N GLY A 35 -10.48 14.08 -13.49
CA GLY A 35 -9.56 15.08 -14.06
C GLY A 35 -8.24 15.23 -13.31
N ILE A 36 -7.91 14.30 -12.41
CA ILE A 36 -6.67 14.29 -11.62
C ILE A 36 -5.85 13.06 -11.97
N PHE A 37 -4.69 13.26 -12.60
CA PHE A 37 -3.75 12.22 -12.96
C PHE A 37 -2.88 11.83 -11.77
N ASP A 38 -3.03 10.59 -11.29
CA ASP A 38 -2.42 10.13 -10.05
C ASP A 38 -1.35 9.06 -10.28
N ILE A 39 -0.11 9.51 -10.52
CA ILE A 39 1.07 8.63 -10.61
C ILE A 39 1.56 8.20 -9.22
N GLY A 40 1.01 8.80 -8.14
CA GLY A 40 1.42 8.55 -6.76
C GLY A 40 0.90 7.25 -6.14
N LEU A 41 0.25 6.38 -6.94
CA LEU A 41 -0.41 5.16 -6.45
C LEU A 41 0.55 4.18 -5.79
N GLU A 42 1.77 4.02 -6.32
CA GLU A 42 2.78 3.12 -5.75
C GLU A 42 3.14 3.53 -4.32
N GLY A 43 3.37 4.83 -4.09
CA GLY A 43 3.65 5.38 -2.78
C GLY A 43 2.46 5.26 -1.83
N LYS A 44 1.23 5.46 -2.31
CA LYS A 44 0.01 5.28 -1.50
C LYS A 44 -0.20 3.82 -1.09
N MET A 45 0.09 2.87 -1.98
CA MET A 45 0.05 1.44 -1.67
C MET A 45 1.13 1.07 -0.64
N LEU A 46 2.36 1.55 -0.82
CA LEU A 46 3.46 1.30 0.10
C LEU A 46 3.19 1.90 1.49
N ALA A 47 2.77 3.16 1.55
CA ALA A 47 2.43 3.84 2.80
C ALA A 47 1.24 3.17 3.51
N GLY A 48 0.19 2.80 2.75
CA GLY A 48 -0.97 2.07 3.28
C GLY A 48 -0.59 0.70 3.83
N ALA A 49 0.24 -0.06 3.10
CA ALA A 49 0.76 -1.36 3.55
C ALA A 49 1.60 -1.22 4.83
N PHE A 50 2.47 -0.21 4.89
CA PHE A 50 3.26 0.08 6.09
C PHE A 50 2.38 0.47 7.28
N GLY A 51 1.41 1.38 7.09
CA GLY A 51 0.48 1.80 8.13
C GLY A 51 -0.34 0.64 8.66
N ALA A 52 -0.86 -0.21 7.77
CA ALA A 52 -1.61 -1.38 8.15
C ALA A 52 -0.80 -2.38 8.96
N ALA A 53 0.40 -2.72 8.47
CA ALA A 53 1.26 -3.68 9.16
C ALA A 53 1.78 -3.12 10.50
N THR A 54 2.08 -1.82 10.58
CA THR A 54 2.55 -1.16 11.80
C THR A 54 1.49 -1.18 12.89
N VAL A 55 0.26 -0.75 12.56
CA VAL A 55 -0.84 -0.75 13.55
C VAL A 55 -1.22 -2.15 13.94
N ALA A 56 -1.29 -3.09 13.01
CA ALA A 56 -1.56 -4.48 13.35
C ALA A 56 -0.47 -5.06 14.27
N ALA A 57 0.81 -4.79 14.01
CA ALA A 57 1.92 -5.27 14.84
C ALA A 57 1.87 -4.71 16.28
N VAL A 58 1.48 -3.45 16.45
CA VAL A 58 1.40 -2.79 17.76
C VAL A 58 0.14 -3.20 18.53
N THR A 59 -0.99 -3.33 17.84
CA THR A 59 -2.30 -3.61 18.46
C THR A 59 -2.63 -5.10 18.58
N GLY A 60 -1.94 -5.95 17.82
CA GLY A 60 -2.30 -7.36 17.69
C GLY A 60 -3.61 -7.59 16.94
N SER A 61 -4.07 -6.66 16.10
CA SER A 61 -5.35 -6.77 15.38
C SER A 61 -5.22 -6.46 13.89
N ALA A 62 -5.46 -7.46 13.03
CA ALA A 62 -5.50 -7.28 11.58
C ALA A 62 -6.58 -6.29 11.13
N TRP A 63 -7.71 -6.21 11.84
CA TRP A 63 -8.80 -5.29 11.53
C TRP A 63 -8.41 -3.82 11.78
N LEU A 64 -7.75 -3.54 12.91
CA LEU A 64 -7.22 -2.20 13.17
C LEU A 64 -6.11 -1.83 12.18
N GLY A 65 -5.29 -2.81 11.78
CA GLY A 65 -4.35 -2.64 10.67
C GLY A 65 -5.03 -2.24 9.36
N LEU A 66 -6.07 -2.96 8.95
CA LEU A 66 -6.82 -2.63 7.74
C LEU A 66 -7.34 -1.18 7.75
N LEU A 67 -7.97 -0.77 8.86
CA LEU A 67 -8.48 0.60 9.01
C LEU A 67 -7.35 1.63 8.95
N ALA A 68 -6.20 1.35 9.57
CA ALA A 68 -5.05 2.23 9.50
C ALA A 68 -4.49 2.36 8.07
N GLY A 69 -4.42 1.25 7.33
CA GLY A 69 -4.00 1.28 5.92
C GLY A 69 -4.91 2.16 5.06
N ILE A 70 -6.23 2.00 5.22
CA ILE A 70 -7.23 2.85 4.54
C ILE A 70 -7.02 4.32 4.92
N ALA A 71 -6.88 4.63 6.21
CA ALA A 71 -6.68 6.00 6.68
C ALA A 71 -5.40 6.64 6.11
N VAL A 72 -4.29 5.90 6.06
CA VAL A 72 -3.03 6.39 5.49
C VAL A 72 -3.16 6.65 3.99
N SER A 73 -3.75 5.73 3.22
CA SER A 73 -3.95 5.94 1.78
C SER A 73 -4.90 7.10 1.47
N LEU A 74 -5.94 7.30 2.29
CA LEU A 74 -6.83 8.47 2.19
C LEU A 74 -6.06 9.76 2.50
N ALA A 75 -5.28 9.81 3.57
CA ALA A 75 -4.48 10.99 3.92
C ALA A 75 -3.50 11.38 2.80
N MET A 76 -2.79 10.40 2.23
CA MET A 76 -1.89 10.63 1.09
C MET A 76 -2.64 11.10 -0.17
N SER A 77 -3.85 10.59 -0.40
CA SER A 77 -4.70 11.03 -1.51
C SER A 77 -5.24 12.44 -1.31
N LEU A 78 -5.57 12.84 -0.07
CA LEU A 78 -5.96 14.20 0.27
C LEU A 78 -4.81 15.19 0.06
N ILE A 79 -3.57 14.81 0.41
CA ILE A 79 -2.38 15.63 0.12
C ILE A 79 -2.23 15.84 -1.39
N HIS A 80 -2.36 14.77 -2.18
CA HIS A 80 -2.30 14.87 -3.65
C HIS A 80 -3.42 15.76 -4.21
N GLY A 81 -4.64 15.58 -3.72
CA GLY A 81 -5.80 16.36 -4.11
C GLY A 81 -5.65 17.84 -3.75
N LEU A 82 -5.16 18.15 -2.55
CA LEU A 82 -4.88 19.51 -2.11
C LEU A 82 -3.85 20.20 -3.02
N ALA A 83 -2.74 19.50 -3.30
CA ALA A 83 -1.70 20.00 -4.20
C ALA A 83 -2.22 20.25 -5.62
N SER A 84 -3.04 19.33 -6.14
CA SER A 84 -3.50 19.33 -7.53
C SER A 84 -4.70 20.23 -7.77
N ILE A 85 -5.66 20.28 -6.84
CA ILE A 85 -6.94 20.98 -6.97
C ILE A 85 -6.85 22.39 -6.39
N THR A 86 -6.42 22.50 -5.13
CA THR A 86 -6.41 23.78 -4.41
C THR A 86 -5.22 24.64 -4.84
N PHE A 87 -4.02 24.06 -4.88
CA PHE A 87 -2.81 24.79 -5.25
C PHE A 87 -2.50 24.77 -6.75
N ARG A 88 -3.26 24.02 -7.55
CA ARG A 88 -3.06 23.88 -9.01
C ARG A 88 -1.62 23.48 -9.37
N GLY A 89 -0.99 22.69 -8.51
CA GLY A 89 0.35 22.17 -8.72
C GLY A 89 0.39 21.14 -9.84
N ASN A 90 1.58 20.88 -10.35
CA ASN A 90 1.78 19.83 -11.34
C ASN A 90 1.53 18.45 -10.69
N GLN A 91 0.52 17.76 -11.20
CA GLN A 91 0.04 16.46 -10.70
C GLN A 91 1.11 15.37 -10.80
N ILE A 92 1.92 15.39 -11.87
CA ILE A 92 3.05 14.46 -12.06
C ILE A 92 4.07 14.65 -10.94
N ILE A 93 4.44 15.90 -10.65
CA ILE A 93 5.42 16.22 -9.61
C ILE A 93 4.89 15.82 -8.23
N SER A 94 3.62 16.11 -7.94
CA SER A 94 2.99 15.72 -6.67
C SER A 94 2.94 14.19 -6.50
N GLY A 95 2.56 13.45 -7.55
CA GLY A 95 2.53 11.98 -7.52
C GLY A 95 3.92 11.37 -7.32
N VAL A 96 4.93 11.84 -8.07
CA VAL A 96 6.32 11.40 -7.91
C VAL A 96 6.86 11.73 -6.51
N ALA A 97 6.55 12.91 -5.97
CA ALA A 97 6.94 13.28 -4.62
C ALA A 97 6.31 12.34 -3.56
N ILE A 98 5.05 11.94 -3.75
CA ILE A 98 4.38 10.95 -2.89
C ILE A 98 5.10 9.59 -2.95
N ASN A 99 5.49 9.13 -4.13
CA ASN A 99 6.23 7.87 -4.28
C ASN A 99 7.57 7.91 -3.54
N PHE A 100 8.36 8.98 -3.73
CA PHE A 100 9.64 9.13 -3.05
C PHE A 100 9.49 9.29 -1.53
N LEU A 101 8.50 10.07 -1.09
CA LEU A 101 8.21 10.23 0.32
C LEU A 101 7.89 8.88 0.96
N ALA A 102 6.99 8.10 0.36
CA ALA A 102 6.64 6.78 0.86
C ALA A 102 7.86 5.85 0.87
N ALA A 103 8.59 5.75 -0.25
CA ALA A 103 9.77 4.88 -0.37
C ALA A 103 10.83 5.16 0.70
N GLY A 104 11.13 6.42 0.97
CA GLY A 104 12.08 6.80 2.02
C GLY A 104 11.51 6.62 3.43
N LEU A 105 10.31 7.15 3.67
CA LEU A 105 9.73 7.23 5.00
C LEU A 105 9.39 5.85 5.57
N THR A 106 8.82 4.94 4.78
CA THR A 106 8.45 3.60 5.29
C THR A 106 9.67 2.79 5.69
N ILE A 107 10.79 2.92 4.96
CA ILE A 107 12.05 2.25 5.31
C ILE A 107 12.62 2.84 6.61
N LEU A 108 12.71 4.17 6.71
CA LEU A 108 13.24 4.85 7.90
C LEU A 108 12.41 4.56 9.15
N LEU A 109 11.09 4.65 9.05
CA LEU A 109 10.18 4.37 10.17
C LEU A 109 10.23 2.88 10.54
N GLY A 110 10.19 1.98 9.55
CA GLY A 110 10.27 0.54 9.81
C GLY A 110 11.58 0.16 10.51
N GLN A 111 12.70 0.75 10.11
CA GLN A 111 13.98 0.51 10.77
C GLN A 111 14.03 1.07 12.19
N ASN A 112 13.56 2.30 12.40
CA ASN A 112 13.57 2.93 13.73
C ASN A 112 12.64 2.21 14.72
N TRP A 113 11.47 1.77 14.27
CA TRP A 113 10.47 1.16 15.14
C TRP A 113 10.74 -0.32 15.39
N PHE A 114 11.01 -1.09 14.33
CA PHE A 114 11.07 -2.54 14.40
C PHE A 114 12.47 -3.12 14.33
N ARG A 115 13.46 -2.33 13.87
CA ARG A 115 14.87 -2.74 13.76
C ARG A 115 15.08 -4.01 12.90
N GLN A 116 14.23 -4.21 11.89
CA GLN A 116 14.25 -5.36 10.98
C GLN A 116 14.54 -4.97 9.51
N GLY A 117 15.42 -3.99 9.28
CA GLY A 117 15.81 -3.57 7.94
C GLY A 117 14.66 -2.93 7.15
N GLY A 118 13.83 -2.12 7.81
CA GLY A 118 12.64 -1.50 7.20
C GLY A 118 11.42 -2.43 7.08
N ARG A 119 11.48 -3.66 7.62
CA ARG A 119 10.37 -4.61 7.64
C ARG A 119 9.52 -4.45 8.90
N THR A 120 8.23 -4.77 8.77
CA THR A 120 7.29 -4.87 9.89
C THR A 120 7.20 -6.31 10.41
N PRO A 121 6.98 -6.51 11.73
CA PRO A 121 6.85 -7.85 12.32
C PRO A 121 5.66 -8.61 11.75
N GLN A 122 5.77 -9.95 11.67
CA GLN A 122 4.66 -10.82 11.28
C GLN A 122 3.68 -11.00 12.44
N LEU A 123 2.38 -11.01 12.12
CA LEU A 123 1.30 -11.33 13.05
C LEU A 123 1.21 -12.83 13.25
N HIS A 124 0.90 -13.26 14.48
CA HIS A 124 0.77 -14.67 14.86
C HIS A 124 -0.58 -14.94 15.54
N GLY A 125 -1.07 -16.18 15.41
CA GLY A 125 -2.32 -16.63 16.03
C GLY A 125 -3.52 -15.75 15.66
N ASP A 126 -4.33 -15.43 16.67
CA ASP A 126 -5.61 -14.71 16.56
C ASP A 126 -5.46 -13.25 16.12
N ALA A 127 -4.23 -12.74 16.01
CA ALA A 127 -3.96 -11.40 15.51
C ALA A 127 -4.14 -11.27 13.99
N ARG A 128 -4.17 -12.40 13.26
CA ARG A 128 -4.39 -12.45 11.81
C ARG A 128 -5.89 -12.47 11.49
N PHE A 129 -6.24 -12.24 10.22
CA PHE A 129 -7.59 -12.59 9.77
C PHE A 129 -7.79 -14.09 9.95
N THR A 130 -8.84 -14.45 10.69
CA THR A 130 -9.20 -15.85 10.97
C THR A 130 -9.79 -16.50 9.74
N ASP A 131 -9.60 -17.82 9.62
CA ASP A 131 -10.23 -18.61 8.56
C ASP A 131 -11.75 -18.55 8.66
N ILE A 132 -12.44 -18.62 7.51
CA ILE A 132 -13.89 -18.68 7.46
C ILE A 132 -14.31 -20.11 7.83
N THR A 133 -14.76 -20.31 9.07
CA THR A 133 -15.32 -21.59 9.53
C THR A 133 -16.81 -21.66 9.16
N PHE A 134 -17.19 -22.66 8.37
CA PHE A 134 -18.58 -22.99 8.05
C PHE A 134 -19.09 -24.13 8.93
#